data_AF-A0A208ZI61-F1
#
_entry.id   AF-A0A208ZI61-F1
#
_cell.length_a   1.000
_cell.length_b   1.000
_cell.length_c   1.000
_cell.angle_alpha   90.00
_cell.angle_beta   90.00
_cell.angle_gamma   90.00
#
_symmetry.space_group_name_H-M   'P 1'
#
loop_
_entity.id
_entity.type
_entity.pdbx_description
1 polymer ?
#
loop_
_entity_poly.entity_id
_entity_poly.type
_entity_poly.pdbx_seq_one_letter_code
_entity_poly.pdbx_strand_id
1 'polypeptide(L)'
;MAEQLTYACKLQEGIHARPAGHIERLCNTFSADISWTNSRTGITANAKSALALVGTDTLFADQCDITLFGDDEFDACVQLTDLLEKLTVLEEVQTAEIAEVDISLPRTLRETHPEYLRGTRISEGIAIARPLVSKSISFSQLNNLAPTENHGAKAELARFLQGVANLKNDKVTQLEHASGVERDIIEAHLSIVNDITFAGQVTGYINQEHNAFHAVVTAAKAFCEILNASSSKYIKERMLDVMDITLQLLGKIYGDQHLPQSQIVLSEPTILIADSLTPDRFKQANLSSKSVLQKRE
;
A
#
# COMPACT_ATOMS: atom_id res chain seq x y z
N MET A 1 23.42 -14.19 -22.31
CA MET A 1 22.36 -14.64 -23.24
C MET A 1 21.11 -14.60 -22.42
N ALA A 2 20.07 -13.88 -22.85
CA ALA A 2 18.89 -13.67 -22.00
C ALA A 2 18.35 -14.99 -21.42
N GLU A 3 18.19 -15.02 -20.11
CA GLU A 3 17.60 -16.15 -19.39
C GLU A 3 16.08 -16.09 -19.50
N GLN A 4 15.44 -17.26 -19.55
CA GLN A 4 13.99 -17.37 -19.65
C GLN A 4 13.47 -18.36 -18.64
N LEU A 5 12.36 -18.02 -17.99
CA LEU A 5 11.64 -18.93 -17.13
C LEU A 5 10.13 -18.77 -17.33
N THR A 6 9.40 -19.87 -17.20
CA THR A 6 7.94 -19.90 -17.28
C THR A 6 7.38 -20.22 -15.91
N TYR A 7 6.46 -19.39 -15.44
CA TYR A 7 5.79 -19.54 -14.16
C TYR A 7 4.30 -19.79 -14.36
N ALA A 8 3.78 -20.87 -13.77
CA ALA A 8 2.34 -21.07 -13.64
C ALA A 8 1.90 -20.60 -12.23
N CYS A 9 0.99 -19.62 -12.16
CA CYS A 9 0.59 -19.06 -10.89
C CYS A 9 -0.10 -20.09 -9.99
N LYS A 10 0.48 -20.33 -8.81
CA LYS A 10 -0.04 -21.29 -7.82
C LYS A 10 -0.88 -20.63 -6.72
N LEU A 11 -0.96 -19.30 -6.71
CA LEU A 11 -1.65 -18.51 -5.68
C LEU A 11 -3.14 -18.44 -6.00
N GLN A 12 -4.00 -18.82 -5.05
CA GLN A 12 -5.46 -18.80 -5.24
C GLN A 12 -5.98 -17.40 -5.58
N GLU A 13 -5.41 -16.38 -4.95
CA GLU A 13 -5.75 -14.97 -5.17
C GLU A 13 -4.90 -14.29 -6.27
N GLY A 14 -4.08 -15.06 -7.00
CA GLY A 14 -3.20 -14.53 -8.05
C GLY A 14 -2.01 -13.71 -7.54
N ILE A 15 -1.32 -13.02 -8.45
CA ILE A 15 -0.22 -12.08 -8.10
C ILE A 15 -0.82 -10.72 -7.78
N HIS A 16 -1.05 -10.54 -6.50
CA HIS A 16 -1.49 -9.30 -5.91
C HIS A 16 -0.31 -8.55 -5.24
N ALA A 17 -0.54 -7.40 -4.61
CA ALA A 17 0.48 -6.49 -4.09
C ALA A 17 1.46 -7.10 -3.07
N ARG A 18 1.10 -8.17 -2.35
CA ARG A 18 2.03 -8.85 -1.44
C ARG A 18 3.01 -9.76 -2.19
N PRO A 19 2.58 -10.78 -2.96
CA PRO A 19 3.51 -11.58 -3.76
C PRO A 19 4.23 -10.70 -4.81
N ALA A 20 3.55 -9.71 -5.41
CA ALA A 20 4.20 -8.73 -6.27
C ALA A 20 5.29 -7.94 -5.54
N GLY A 21 5.05 -7.56 -4.28
CA GLY A 21 6.07 -6.90 -3.45
C GLY A 21 7.24 -7.82 -3.10
N HIS A 22 7.02 -9.12 -2.88
CA HIS A 22 8.11 -10.08 -2.67
C HIS A 22 8.97 -10.24 -3.93
N ILE A 23 8.32 -10.38 -5.09
CA ILE A 23 8.98 -10.46 -6.40
C ILE A 23 9.77 -9.18 -6.67
N GLU A 24 9.13 -8.02 -6.53
CA GLU A 24 9.74 -6.70 -6.73
C GLU A 24 10.98 -6.49 -5.85
N ARG A 25 10.88 -6.80 -4.56
CA ARG A 25 12.03 -6.66 -3.64
C ARG A 25 13.22 -7.50 -4.06
N LEU A 26 12.99 -8.75 -4.47
CA LEU A 26 14.05 -9.61 -4.99
C LEU A 26 14.59 -9.06 -6.31
N CYS A 27 13.73 -8.72 -7.26
CA CYS A 27 14.15 -8.22 -8.57
C CYS A 27 14.96 -6.92 -8.46
N ASN A 28 14.68 -6.06 -7.48
CA ASN A 28 15.44 -4.83 -7.24
C ASN A 28 16.84 -5.04 -6.63
N THR A 29 17.21 -6.27 -6.21
CA THR A 29 18.60 -6.56 -5.80
C THR A 29 19.53 -6.80 -6.98
N PHE A 30 18.99 -6.92 -8.19
CA PHE A 30 19.74 -7.23 -9.41
C PHE A 30 19.81 -6.03 -10.35
N SER A 31 20.87 -5.98 -11.14
CA SER A 31 21.04 -5.01 -12.23
C SER A 31 20.22 -5.37 -13.46
N ALA A 32 20.02 -6.67 -13.72
CA ALA A 32 19.33 -7.21 -14.89
C ALA A 32 17.92 -6.63 -15.07
N ASP A 33 17.53 -6.39 -16.32
CA ASP A 33 16.17 -6.07 -16.70
C ASP A 33 15.33 -7.34 -16.66
N ILE A 34 14.20 -7.29 -15.95
CA ILE A 34 13.34 -8.45 -15.72
C ILE A 34 11.94 -8.11 -16.24
N SER A 35 11.58 -8.72 -17.37
CA SER A 35 10.30 -8.53 -18.05
C SER A 35 9.37 -9.69 -17.74
N TRP A 36 8.19 -9.41 -17.24
CA TRP A 36 7.16 -10.37 -16.86
C TRP A 36 5.94 -10.23 -17.78
N THR A 37 5.58 -11.26 -18.53
CA THR A 37 4.40 -11.23 -19.41
C THR A 37 3.39 -12.28 -19.01
N ASN A 38 2.16 -11.87 -18.68
CA ASN A 38 1.07 -12.81 -18.50
C ASN A 38 0.50 -13.21 -19.86
N SER A 39 0.60 -14.50 -20.21
CA SER A 39 0.19 -15.00 -21.52
C SER A 39 -1.32 -14.91 -21.75
N ARG A 40 -2.15 -14.88 -20.69
CA ARG A 40 -3.61 -14.71 -20.80
C ARG A 40 -3.99 -13.28 -21.18
N THR A 41 -3.42 -12.30 -20.50
CA THR A 41 -3.77 -10.88 -20.71
C THR A 41 -2.94 -10.22 -21.81
N GLY A 42 -1.78 -10.79 -22.14
CA GLY A 42 -0.80 -10.22 -23.05
C GLY A 42 -0.09 -8.99 -22.47
N ILE A 43 -0.31 -8.68 -21.19
CA ILE A 43 0.27 -7.51 -20.53
C ILE A 43 1.67 -7.86 -20.05
N THR A 44 2.64 -7.03 -20.44
CA THR A 44 4.03 -7.10 -19.98
C THR A 44 4.29 -6.05 -18.90
N ALA A 45 5.00 -6.44 -17.85
CA ALA A 45 5.39 -5.64 -16.71
C ALA A 45 6.89 -5.72 -16.46
N ASN A 46 7.46 -4.66 -15.90
CA ASN A 46 8.79 -4.73 -15.31
C ASN A 46 8.66 -5.36 -13.91
N ALA A 47 9.32 -6.48 -13.66
CA ALA A 47 9.21 -7.20 -12.40
C ALA A 47 9.84 -6.45 -11.20
N LYS A 48 10.62 -5.40 -11.46
CA LYS A 48 11.09 -4.44 -10.43
C LYS A 48 10.02 -3.43 -10.01
N SER A 49 8.80 -3.55 -10.53
CA SER A 49 7.64 -2.77 -10.13
C SER A 49 6.52 -3.70 -9.65
N ALA A 50 6.21 -3.62 -8.37
CA ALA A 50 5.06 -4.31 -7.80
C ALA A 50 3.76 -3.81 -8.43
N LEU A 51 3.69 -2.51 -8.75
CA LEU A 51 2.55 -1.92 -9.48
C LEU A 51 2.35 -2.56 -10.85
N ALA A 52 3.42 -2.64 -11.66
CA ALA A 52 3.35 -3.21 -12.99
C ALA A 52 2.95 -4.69 -12.92
N LEU A 53 3.52 -5.45 -11.97
CA LEU A 53 3.18 -6.85 -11.75
C LEU A 53 1.69 -7.04 -11.41
N VAL A 54 1.14 -6.24 -10.49
CA VAL A 54 -0.31 -6.30 -10.21
C VAL A 54 -1.14 -5.92 -11.45
N GLY A 55 -0.66 -4.95 -12.23
CA GLY A 55 -1.28 -4.54 -13.49
C GLY A 55 -1.32 -5.61 -14.58
N THR A 56 -0.54 -6.70 -14.45
CA THR A 56 -0.66 -7.86 -15.36
C THR A 56 -1.94 -8.67 -15.17
N ASP A 57 -2.66 -8.42 -14.07
CA ASP A 57 -3.86 -9.16 -13.66
C ASP A 57 -3.58 -10.67 -13.60
N THR A 58 -2.42 -11.11 -13.09
CA THR A 58 -2.09 -12.55 -13.03
C THR A 58 -2.98 -13.28 -12.01
N LEU A 59 -3.78 -14.24 -12.48
CA LEU A 59 -4.72 -15.05 -11.70
C LEU A 59 -4.20 -16.48 -11.50
N PHE A 60 -4.88 -17.27 -10.64
CA PHE A 60 -4.56 -18.68 -10.44
C PHE A 60 -4.52 -19.45 -11.77
N ALA A 61 -3.47 -20.27 -11.93
CA ALA A 61 -3.17 -21.06 -13.11
C ALA A 61 -2.82 -20.26 -14.40
N ASP A 62 -2.75 -18.92 -14.34
CA ASP A 62 -2.19 -18.15 -15.45
C ASP A 62 -0.72 -18.52 -15.68
N GLN A 63 -0.34 -18.59 -16.94
CA GLN A 63 1.03 -18.78 -17.36
C GLN A 63 1.70 -17.41 -17.58
N CYS A 64 2.90 -17.26 -17.05
CA CYS A 64 3.71 -16.06 -17.16
C CYS A 64 5.07 -16.40 -17.74
N ASP A 65 5.42 -15.71 -18.82
CA ASP A 65 6.72 -15.82 -19.47
C ASP A 65 7.60 -14.67 -18.97
N ILE A 66 8.73 -15.02 -18.35
CA ILE A 66 9.63 -14.06 -17.71
C ILE A 66 10.98 -14.12 -18.42
N THR A 67 11.44 -12.97 -18.88
CA THR A 67 12.74 -12.81 -19.55
C THR A 67 13.65 -11.93 -18.70
N LEU A 68 14.87 -12.40 -18.47
CA LEU A 68 15.89 -11.69 -17.70
C LEU A 68 17.07 -11.38 -18.62
N PHE A 69 17.53 -10.13 -18.60
CA PHE A 69 18.63 -9.67 -19.45
C PHE A 69 19.58 -8.75 -18.68
N GLY A 70 20.86 -9.08 -18.63
CA GLY A 70 21.89 -8.26 -18.00
C GLY A 70 23.05 -9.05 -17.40
N ASP A 71 23.91 -8.36 -16.66
CA ASP A 71 25.16 -8.94 -16.15
C ASP A 71 24.95 -10.04 -15.10
N ASP A 72 23.87 -9.93 -14.31
CA ASP A 72 23.46 -10.85 -13.25
C ASP A 72 22.17 -11.62 -13.58
N GLU A 73 21.87 -11.79 -14.88
CA GLU A 73 20.65 -12.46 -15.38
C GLU A 73 20.48 -13.91 -14.88
N PHE A 74 21.58 -14.66 -14.78
CA PHE A 74 21.58 -16.04 -14.31
C PHE A 74 21.24 -16.15 -12.81
N ASP A 75 21.93 -15.36 -11.97
CA ASP A 75 21.70 -15.36 -10.53
C ASP A 75 20.28 -14.88 -10.19
N ALA A 76 19.78 -13.87 -10.92
CA ALA A 76 18.41 -13.41 -10.81
C ALA A 76 17.39 -14.50 -11.17
N CYS A 77 17.64 -15.26 -12.24
CA CYS A 77 16.76 -16.36 -12.68
C CYS A 77 16.65 -17.46 -11.62
N VAL A 78 17.79 -17.87 -11.06
CA VAL A 78 17.85 -18.91 -10.01
C VAL A 78 17.10 -18.47 -8.76
N GLN A 79 17.37 -17.27 -8.24
CA GLN A 79 16.72 -16.80 -7.02
C GLN A 79 15.23 -16.51 -7.21
N LEU A 80 14.84 -15.98 -8.38
CA LEU A 80 13.43 -15.73 -8.69
C LEU A 80 12.65 -17.05 -8.77
N THR A 81 13.23 -18.09 -9.39
CA THR A 81 12.61 -19.42 -9.43
C THR A 81 12.36 -19.97 -8.02
N ASP A 82 13.37 -19.90 -7.14
CA ASP A 82 13.26 -20.34 -5.75
C ASP A 82 12.19 -19.55 -4.96
N LEU A 83 12.11 -18.24 -5.15
CA LEU A 83 11.07 -17.41 -4.54
C LEU A 83 9.66 -17.83 -5.01
N LEU A 84 9.47 -17.99 -6.32
CA LEU A 84 8.17 -18.32 -6.92
C LEU A 84 7.62 -19.66 -6.43
N GLU A 85 8.47 -20.63 -6.11
CA GLU A 85 8.06 -21.88 -5.49
C GLU A 85 7.59 -21.70 -4.04
N LYS A 86 8.20 -20.76 -3.30
CA LYS A 86 7.93 -20.52 -1.88
C LYS A 86 6.77 -19.57 -1.62
N LEU A 87 6.28 -18.82 -2.62
CA LEU A 87 5.21 -17.83 -2.45
C LEU A 87 3.95 -18.40 -1.79
N THR A 88 3.55 -19.64 -2.13
CA THR A 88 2.35 -20.28 -1.54
C THR A 88 2.43 -20.40 -0.01
N VAL A 89 3.58 -20.83 0.50
CA VAL A 89 3.83 -20.98 1.95
C VAL A 89 3.84 -19.62 2.65
N LEU A 90 4.40 -18.59 2.00
CA LEU A 90 4.42 -17.24 2.55
C LEU A 90 3.01 -16.65 2.73
N GLU A 91 2.08 -16.97 1.82
CA GLU A 91 0.69 -16.50 1.90
C GLU A 91 -0.15 -17.28 2.94
N GLU A 92 0.01 -18.61 3.04
CA GLU A 92 -0.79 -19.45 3.94
C GLU A 92 -0.57 -19.14 5.43
N VAL A 93 0.65 -18.81 5.84
CA VAL A 93 1.00 -18.54 7.25
C VAL A 93 0.25 -17.32 7.81
N GLN A 94 -0.16 -16.38 6.96
CA GLN A 94 -0.78 -15.12 7.40
C GLN A 94 -2.31 -15.13 7.35
N THR A 95 -2.95 -16.14 6.73
CA THR A 95 -4.39 -16.12 6.44
C THR A 95 -5.26 -16.83 7.49
N ALA A 96 -4.77 -16.99 8.73
CA ALA A 96 -5.57 -17.59 9.80
C ALA A 96 -6.76 -16.67 10.16
N GLU A 97 -7.92 -16.92 9.53
CA GLU A 97 -9.16 -16.18 9.77
C GLU A 97 -9.63 -16.40 11.22
N ILE A 98 -9.94 -15.29 11.91
CA ILE A 98 -10.65 -15.35 13.19
C ILE A 98 -12.11 -15.68 12.87
N ALA A 99 -12.54 -16.90 13.20
CA ALA A 99 -13.92 -17.31 13.07
C ALA A 99 -14.86 -16.31 13.77
N GLU A 100 -15.87 -15.82 13.04
CA GLU A 100 -16.92 -14.97 13.61
C GLU A 100 -17.73 -15.78 14.63
N VAL A 101 -17.52 -15.49 15.91
CA VAL A 101 -18.39 -16.00 16.98
C VAL A 101 -19.64 -15.12 16.99
N ASP A 102 -20.81 -15.70 16.68
CA ASP A 102 -22.08 -15.00 16.80
C ASP A 102 -22.47 -14.81 18.28
N ILE A 103 -22.00 -13.70 18.85
CA ILE A 103 -22.31 -13.35 20.25
C ILE A 103 -23.62 -12.55 20.25
N SER A 104 -24.73 -13.22 20.54
CA SER A 104 -26.02 -12.54 20.77
C SER A 104 -25.94 -11.63 22.01
N LEU A 105 -26.64 -10.49 22.00
CA LEU A 105 -26.69 -9.59 23.16
C LEU A 105 -27.24 -10.34 24.40
N PRO A 106 -26.69 -10.10 25.61
CA PRO A 106 -27.28 -10.59 26.85
C PRO A 106 -28.76 -10.22 26.95
N ARG A 107 -29.58 -11.11 27.54
CA ARG A 107 -31.05 -10.93 27.64
C ARG A 107 -31.43 -9.57 28.25
N THR A 108 -30.74 -9.15 29.30
CA THR A 108 -30.98 -7.88 29.99
C THR A 108 -30.80 -6.67 29.09
N LEU A 109 -29.80 -6.68 28.20
CA LEU A 109 -29.59 -5.62 27.21
C LEU A 109 -30.59 -5.70 26.05
N ARG A 110 -31.09 -6.88 25.70
CA ARG A 110 -32.16 -7.00 24.69
C ARG A 110 -33.47 -6.40 25.18
N GLU A 111 -33.81 -6.61 26.44
CA GLU A 111 -35.07 -6.12 27.03
C GLU A 111 -35.13 -4.58 27.15
N THR A 112 -33.99 -3.89 27.11
CA THR A 112 -33.95 -2.42 27.06
C THR A 112 -34.21 -1.84 25.66
N HIS A 113 -34.38 -2.68 24.63
CA HIS A 113 -34.59 -2.28 23.23
C HIS A 113 -33.61 -1.20 22.74
N PRO A 114 -32.27 -1.42 22.88
CA PRO A 114 -31.30 -0.42 22.50
C PRO A 114 -31.23 -0.28 20.99
N GLU A 115 -30.98 0.95 20.51
CA GLU A 115 -30.50 1.16 19.15
C GLU A 115 -28.99 0.90 19.12
N TYR A 116 -28.53 0.00 18.27
CA TYR A 116 -27.12 -0.38 18.20
C TYR A 116 -26.69 -0.75 16.78
N LEU A 117 -25.40 -0.62 16.53
CA LEU A 117 -24.74 -1.07 15.31
C LEU A 117 -23.85 -2.27 15.64
N ARG A 118 -23.87 -3.28 14.77
CA ARG A 118 -23.00 -4.46 14.87
C ARG A 118 -21.78 -4.26 13.97
N GLY A 119 -20.61 -4.63 14.44
CA GLY A 119 -19.36 -4.57 13.67
C GLY A 119 -18.48 -5.80 13.94
N THR A 120 -17.44 -5.96 13.12
CA THR A 120 -16.43 -7.01 13.32
C THR A 120 -15.53 -6.65 14.49
N ARG A 121 -15.40 -7.56 15.46
CA ARG A 121 -14.60 -7.36 16.66
C ARG A 121 -13.13 -7.67 16.39
N ILE A 122 -12.26 -6.67 16.54
CA ILE A 122 -10.80 -6.81 16.36
C ILE A 122 -10.08 -7.04 17.70
N SER A 123 -10.62 -6.51 18.80
CA SER A 123 -10.08 -6.70 20.15
C SER A 123 -11.21 -6.84 21.18
N GLU A 124 -10.95 -7.53 22.28
CA GLU A 124 -11.89 -7.70 23.38
C GLU A 124 -11.87 -6.49 24.34
N GLY A 125 -13.02 -6.17 24.93
CA GLY A 125 -13.14 -5.09 25.92
C GLY A 125 -14.47 -4.34 25.84
N ILE A 126 -14.69 -3.45 26.81
CA ILE A 126 -15.83 -2.53 26.86
C ILE A 126 -15.28 -1.13 27.08
N ALA A 127 -15.74 -0.17 26.29
CA ALA A 127 -15.33 1.22 26.41
C ALA A 127 -16.53 2.16 26.41
N ILE A 128 -16.44 3.19 27.25
CA ILE A 128 -17.44 4.25 27.36
C ILE A 128 -16.67 5.56 27.34
N ALA A 129 -16.80 6.33 26.27
CA ALA A 129 -16.19 7.64 26.15
C ALA A 129 -16.88 8.50 25.09
N ARG A 130 -16.52 9.78 24.99
CA ARG A 130 -17.08 10.67 23.97
C ARG A 130 -16.60 10.28 22.57
N PRO A 131 -17.46 10.35 21.54
CA PRO A 131 -17.05 10.04 20.18
C PRO A 131 -16.27 11.21 19.57
N LEU A 132 -15.18 10.89 18.85
CA LEU A 132 -14.51 11.81 17.92
C LEU A 132 -14.63 11.24 16.51
N VAL A 133 -15.26 11.99 15.60
CA VAL A 133 -15.39 11.57 14.20
C VAL A 133 -14.21 12.11 13.40
N SER A 134 -13.47 11.21 12.77
CA SER A 134 -12.36 11.50 11.87
C SER A 134 -12.73 11.05 10.47
N LYS A 135 -12.69 11.98 9.50
CA LYS A 135 -12.88 11.63 8.09
C LYS A 135 -11.55 11.37 7.40
N SER A 136 -11.56 10.48 6.43
CA SER A 136 -10.47 10.30 5.48
C SER A 136 -10.46 11.41 4.43
N ILE A 137 -9.29 11.64 3.84
CA ILE A 137 -9.16 12.53 2.68
C ILE A 137 -9.12 11.69 1.40
N SER A 138 -9.91 12.10 0.41
CA SER A 138 -9.89 11.50 -0.94
C SER A 138 -8.80 12.13 -1.81
N PHE A 139 -8.34 11.40 -2.84
CA PHE A 139 -7.42 11.96 -3.84
C PHE A 139 -7.97 13.21 -4.55
N SER A 140 -9.28 13.27 -4.78
CA SER A 140 -9.93 14.48 -5.32
C SER A 140 -9.79 15.68 -4.40
N GLN A 141 -9.94 15.49 -3.08
CA GLN A 141 -9.73 16.56 -2.11
C GLN A 141 -8.26 16.95 -2.02
N LEU A 142 -7.34 15.99 -2.03
CA LEU A 142 -5.89 16.29 -2.09
C LEU A 142 -5.54 17.12 -3.32
N ASN A 143 -6.06 16.75 -4.49
CA ASN A 143 -5.77 17.47 -5.72
C ASN A 143 -6.20 18.94 -5.67
N ASN A 144 -7.27 19.27 -4.94
CA ASN A 144 -7.71 20.64 -4.73
C ASN A 144 -6.79 21.46 -3.81
N LEU A 145 -5.89 20.80 -3.07
CA LEU A 145 -4.86 21.44 -2.24
C LEU A 145 -3.55 21.67 -3.01
N ALA A 146 -3.44 21.21 -4.25
CA ALA A 146 -2.24 21.38 -5.05
C ALA A 146 -1.92 22.89 -5.19
N PRO A 147 -0.68 23.32 -4.92
CA PRO A 147 -0.26 24.68 -5.17
C PRO A 147 -0.49 25.05 -6.64
N THR A 148 -0.78 26.32 -6.93
CA THR A 148 -0.86 26.81 -8.32
C THR A 148 0.52 27.06 -8.93
N GLU A 149 1.55 27.14 -8.09
CA GLU A 149 2.93 27.39 -8.50
C GLU A 149 3.50 26.16 -9.23
N ASN A 150 4.28 26.43 -10.28
CA ASN A 150 5.10 25.45 -10.97
C ASN A 150 6.48 26.07 -11.19
N HIS A 151 7.53 25.44 -10.66
CA HIS A 151 8.91 25.93 -10.75
C HIS A 151 9.67 25.44 -11.99
N GLY A 152 8.97 24.80 -12.94
CA GLY A 152 9.52 24.17 -14.13
C GLY A 152 9.96 22.74 -13.90
N ALA A 153 9.87 21.91 -14.94
CA ALA A 153 10.07 20.46 -14.86
C ALA A 153 11.36 20.03 -14.14
N LYS A 154 12.48 20.73 -14.38
CA LYS A 154 13.76 20.40 -13.73
C LYS A 154 13.72 20.62 -12.22
N ALA A 155 13.11 21.71 -11.76
CA ALA A 155 13.02 22.02 -10.32
C ALA A 155 12.01 21.11 -9.63
N GLU A 156 10.85 20.87 -10.25
CA GLU A 156 9.83 19.95 -9.74
C GLU A 156 10.37 18.51 -9.63
N LEU A 157 11.10 18.04 -10.65
CA LEU A 157 11.73 16.72 -10.62
C LEU A 157 12.77 16.61 -9.51
N ALA A 158 13.61 17.63 -9.32
CA ALA A 158 14.58 17.65 -8.23
C ALA A 158 13.91 17.60 -6.85
N ARG A 159 12.82 18.35 -6.66
CA ARG A 159 12.02 18.32 -5.42
C ARG A 159 11.38 16.96 -5.19
N PHE A 160 10.80 16.35 -6.22
CA PHE A 160 10.23 15.00 -6.14
C PHE A 160 11.28 13.96 -5.74
N LEU A 161 12.42 13.91 -6.44
CA LEU A 161 13.50 12.96 -6.15
C LEU A 161 14.07 13.15 -4.75
N GLN A 162 14.23 14.40 -4.30
CA GLN A 162 14.65 14.69 -2.93
C GLN A 162 13.61 14.23 -1.90
N GLY A 163 12.32 14.44 -2.16
CA GLY A 163 11.23 13.96 -1.31
C GLY A 163 11.21 12.44 -1.19
N VAL A 164 11.37 11.72 -2.30
CA VAL A 164 11.47 10.26 -2.34
C VAL A 164 12.69 9.78 -1.55
N ALA A 165 13.86 10.38 -1.75
CA ALA A 165 15.09 10.02 -1.03
C ALA A 165 14.94 10.22 0.49
N ASN A 166 14.36 11.35 0.90
CA ASN A 166 14.11 11.63 2.33
C ASN A 166 13.13 10.64 2.94
N LEU A 167 12.01 10.36 2.26
CA LEU A 167 11.02 9.40 2.74
C LEU A 167 11.59 7.98 2.83
N LYS A 168 12.39 7.57 1.84
CA LYS A 168 13.07 6.28 1.83
C LYS A 168 13.99 6.14 3.04
N ASN A 169 14.81 7.16 3.32
CA ASN A 169 15.72 7.13 4.46
C ASN A 169 14.95 6.99 5.78
N ASP A 170 13.87 7.75 5.98
CA ASP A 170 13.04 7.64 7.17
C ASP A 170 12.46 6.23 7.36
N LYS A 171 11.96 5.62 6.28
CA LYS A 171 11.39 4.26 6.32
C LYS A 171 12.45 3.21 6.59
N VAL A 172 13.66 3.35 6.02
CA VAL A 172 14.79 2.45 6.32
C VAL A 172 15.18 2.54 7.79
N THR A 173 15.27 3.74 8.36
CA THR A 173 15.56 3.92 9.79
C THR A 173 14.45 3.33 10.67
N GLN A 174 13.17 3.49 10.31
CA GLN A 174 12.07 2.85 11.04
C GLN A 174 12.16 1.31 11.00
N LEU A 175 12.60 0.75 9.87
CA LEU A 175 12.71 -0.68 9.66
C LEU A 175 13.79 -1.35 10.53
N GLU A 176 14.81 -0.60 11.00
CA GLU A 176 15.83 -1.09 11.94
C GLU A 176 15.25 -1.48 13.31
N HIS A 177 14.12 -0.87 13.69
CA HIS A 177 13.46 -1.08 14.98
C HIS A 177 12.12 -1.81 14.87
N ALA A 178 11.63 -2.06 13.66
CA ALA A 178 10.36 -2.70 13.42
C ALA A 178 10.44 -4.23 13.47
N SER A 179 9.40 -4.86 14.00
CA SER A 179 9.27 -6.33 14.01
C SER A 179 7.84 -6.78 13.73
N GLY A 180 7.68 -8.02 13.26
CA GLY A 180 6.38 -8.60 12.93
C GLY A 180 5.59 -7.74 11.93
N VAL A 181 4.30 -7.54 12.20
CA VAL A 181 3.37 -6.80 11.32
C VAL A 181 3.83 -5.36 11.04
N GLU A 182 4.47 -4.69 12.00
CA GLU A 182 4.97 -3.32 11.76
C GLU A 182 6.04 -3.29 10.67
N ARG A 183 6.92 -4.30 10.67
CA ARG A 183 7.95 -4.44 9.64
C ARG A 183 7.32 -4.69 8.28
N ASP A 184 6.32 -5.58 8.21
CA ASP A 184 5.61 -5.88 6.95
C ASP A 184 4.98 -4.63 6.34
N ILE A 185 4.38 -3.75 7.17
CA ILE A 185 3.81 -2.46 6.73
C ILE A 185 4.91 -1.53 6.19
N ILE A 186 6.05 -1.43 6.86
CA ILE A 186 7.15 -0.56 6.41
C ILE A 186 7.78 -1.08 5.12
N GLU A 187 7.95 -2.40 4.98
CA GLU A 187 8.41 -3.03 3.73
C GLU A 187 7.41 -2.75 2.58
N ALA A 188 6.12 -2.86 2.88
CA ALA A 188 5.04 -2.51 1.98
C ALA A 188 5.11 -1.05 1.51
N HIS A 189 5.38 -0.12 2.42
CA HIS A 189 5.56 1.31 2.11
C HIS A 189 6.81 1.56 1.26
N LEU A 190 7.92 0.91 1.59
CA LEU A 190 9.17 0.99 0.81
C LEU A 190 8.99 0.47 -0.62
N SER A 191 8.21 -0.59 -0.81
CA SER A 191 7.87 -1.11 -2.14
C SER A 191 7.19 -0.03 -3.01
N ILE A 192 6.22 0.70 -2.46
CA ILE A 192 5.53 1.80 -3.18
C ILE A 192 6.48 2.96 -3.47
N VAL A 193 7.30 3.37 -2.49
CA VAL A 193 8.23 4.51 -2.63
C VAL A 193 9.33 4.22 -3.66
N ASN A 194 9.79 2.97 -3.75
CA ASN A 194 10.82 2.55 -4.70
C ASN A 194 10.25 2.10 -6.06
N ASP A 195 8.92 2.06 -6.22
CA ASP A 195 8.30 1.53 -7.43
C ASP A 195 8.65 2.41 -8.65
N ILE A 196 9.37 1.81 -9.60
CA ILE A 196 9.86 2.50 -10.79
C ILE A 196 8.73 2.96 -11.72
N THR A 197 7.60 2.26 -11.74
CA THR A 197 6.44 2.63 -12.56
C THR A 197 5.74 3.82 -11.96
N PHE A 198 5.57 3.87 -10.64
CA PHE A 198 5.07 5.05 -9.94
C PHE A 198 5.99 6.27 -10.18
N ALA A 199 7.30 6.13 -9.96
CA ALA A 199 8.25 7.21 -10.19
C ALA A 199 8.29 7.68 -11.65
N GLY A 200 8.17 6.75 -12.61
CA GLY A 200 8.07 7.05 -14.03
C GLY A 200 6.81 7.85 -14.38
N GLN A 201 5.65 7.48 -13.82
CA GLN A 201 4.40 8.21 -14.02
C GLN A 201 4.48 9.63 -13.46
N VAL A 202 4.98 9.81 -12.24
CA VAL A 202 5.16 11.14 -11.63
C VAL A 202 6.08 12.00 -12.50
N THR A 203 7.21 11.43 -12.95
CA THR A 203 8.14 12.13 -13.85
C THR A 203 7.47 12.50 -15.19
N GLY A 204 6.64 11.62 -15.74
CA GLY A 204 5.85 11.87 -16.94
C GLY A 204 4.92 13.08 -16.78
N TYR A 205 4.17 13.16 -15.69
CA TYR A 205 3.31 14.31 -15.41
C TYR A 205 4.09 15.61 -15.18
N ILE A 206 5.25 15.55 -14.50
CA ILE A 206 6.12 16.72 -14.33
C ILE A 206 6.63 17.24 -15.68
N ASN A 207 6.99 16.34 -16.60
CA ASN A 207 7.40 16.71 -17.95
C ASN A 207 6.25 17.29 -18.80
N GLN A 208 5.00 17.06 -18.41
CA GLN A 208 3.79 17.65 -19.00
C GLN A 208 3.41 18.98 -18.32
N GLU A 209 4.37 19.65 -17.66
CA GLU A 209 4.17 20.94 -16.99
C GLU A 209 3.20 20.91 -15.79
N HIS A 210 3.05 19.76 -15.14
CA HIS A 210 2.43 19.69 -13.81
C HIS A 210 3.48 19.88 -12.71
N ASN A 211 3.08 20.46 -11.58
CA ASN A 211 3.93 20.49 -10.39
C ASN A 211 3.99 19.10 -9.71
N ALA A 212 4.99 18.90 -8.85
CA ALA A 212 5.21 17.63 -8.18
C ALA A 212 4.00 17.19 -7.34
N PHE A 213 3.28 18.13 -6.73
CA PHE A 213 2.08 17.82 -5.94
C PHE A 213 1.02 17.13 -6.80
N HIS A 214 0.62 17.77 -7.90
CA HIS A 214 -0.39 17.24 -8.81
C HIS A 214 0.08 15.92 -9.42
N ALA A 215 1.33 15.84 -9.86
CA ALA A 215 1.92 14.65 -10.45
C ALA A 215 1.87 13.43 -9.50
N VAL A 216 2.24 13.62 -8.22
CA VAL A 216 2.18 12.58 -7.19
C VAL A 216 0.75 12.12 -6.93
N VAL A 217 -0.19 13.04 -6.74
CA VAL A 217 -1.60 12.70 -6.48
C VAL A 217 -2.23 11.96 -7.65
N THR A 218 -1.96 12.41 -8.88
CA THR A 218 -2.50 11.79 -10.10
C THR A 218 -1.92 10.39 -10.33
N ALA A 219 -0.61 10.20 -10.14
CA ALA A 219 0.01 8.88 -10.22
C ALA A 219 -0.53 7.93 -9.13
N ALA A 220 -0.67 8.42 -7.89
CA ALA A 220 -1.21 7.62 -6.79
C ALA A 220 -2.67 7.22 -7.02
N LYS A 221 -3.47 8.10 -7.60
CA LYS A 221 -4.85 7.79 -7.99
C LYS A 221 -4.89 6.68 -9.04
N ALA A 222 -4.07 6.77 -10.09
CA ALA A 222 -3.97 5.73 -11.12
C ALA A 222 -3.50 4.39 -10.53
N PHE A 223 -2.58 4.42 -9.57
CA PHE A 223 -2.15 3.24 -8.82
C PHE A 223 -3.35 2.60 -8.10
N CYS A 224 -4.12 3.38 -7.33
CA CYS A 224 -5.30 2.86 -6.65
C CYS A 224 -6.38 2.32 -7.59
N GLU A 225 -6.53 2.87 -8.80
CA GLU A 225 -7.43 2.34 -9.82
C GLU A 225 -7.01 0.93 -10.28
N ILE A 226 -5.70 0.72 -10.50
CA ILE A 226 -5.14 -0.61 -10.82
C ILE A 226 -5.38 -1.59 -9.67
N LEU A 227 -5.11 -1.18 -8.43
CA LEU A 227 -5.35 -2.02 -7.26
C LEU A 227 -6.84 -2.37 -7.10
N ASN A 228 -7.73 -1.41 -7.29
CA ASN A 228 -9.17 -1.63 -7.12
C ASN A 228 -9.79 -2.54 -8.20
N ALA A 229 -9.13 -2.65 -9.37
CA ALA A 229 -9.53 -3.60 -10.41
C ALA A 229 -9.22 -5.06 -10.03
N SER A 230 -8.34 -5.30 -9.05
CA SER A 230 -8.06 -6.64 -8.54
C SER A 230 -9.27 -7.23 -7.81
N SER A 231 -9.52 -8.52 -8.03
CA SER A 231 -10.56 -9.29 -7.33
C SER A 231 -10.22 -9.58 -5.86
N SER A 232 -8.95 -9.44 -5.46
CA SER A 232 -8.49 -9.76 -4.12
C SER A 232 -8.94 -8.71 -3.09
N LYS A 233 -9.71 -9.15 -2.07
CA LYS A 233 -10.14 -8.29 -0.95
C LYS A 233 -8.95 -7.67 -0.21
N TYR A 234 -7.86 -8.43 -0.08
CA TYR A 234 -6.65 -8.00 0.58
C TYR A 234 -5.97 -6.81 -0.16
N ILE A 235 -6.11 -6.72 -1.48
CA ILE A 235 -5.56 -5.60 -2.26
C ILE A 235 -6.24 -4.27 -1.95
N LYS A 236 -7.55 -4.32 -1.72
CA LYS A 236 -8.31 -3.12 -1.39
C LYS A 236 -7.85 -2.54 -0.06
N GLU A 237 -7.36 -3.37 0.86
CA GLU A 237 -6.79 -2.92 2.14
C GLU A 237 -5.46 -2.15 1.94
N ARG A 238 -4.72 -2.41 0.86
CA ARG A 238 -3.46 -1.70 0.53
C ARG A 238 -3.64 -0.37 -0.19
N MET A 239 -4.86 -0.01 -0.61
CA MET A 239 -5.13 1.36 -1.09
C MET A 239 -4.85 2.40 0.01
N LEU A 240 -5.01 2.02 1.28
CA LEU A 240 -4.66 2.87 2.41
C LEU A 240 -3.15 3.09 2.52
N ASP A 241 -2.32 2.11 2.15
CA ASP A 241 -0.86 2.27 2.10
C ASP A 241 -0.45 3.30 1.05
N VAL A 242 -1.08 3.25 -0.14
CA VAL A 242 -0.82 4.22 -1.21
C VAL A 242 -1.20 5.63 -0.77
N MET A 243 -2.36 5.80 -0.13
CA MET A 243 -2.77 7.08 0.44
C MET A 243 -1.78 7.56 1.51
N ASP A 244 -1.36 6.68 2.41
CA ASP A 244 -0.42 7.00 3.49
C ASP A 244 0.94 7.47 2.94
N ILE A 245 1.46 6.78 1.94
CA ILE A 245 2.71 7.14 1.27
C ILE A 245 2.58 8.43 0.47
N THR A 246 1.43 8.64 -0.18
CA THR A 246 1.15 9.90 -0.91
C THR A 246 1.22 11.09 0.06
N LEU A 247 0.54 11.00 1.21
CA LEU A 247 0.54 12.05 2.22
C LEU A 247 1.96 12.29 2.76
N GLN A 248 2.69 11.24 3.13
CA GLN A 248 4.05 11.37 3.63
C GLN A 248 5.00 11.98 2.62
N LEU A 249 4.92 11.56 1.35
CA LEU A 249 5.76 12.07 0.28
C LEU A 249 5.48 13.55 0.03
N LEU A 250 4.21 13.94 -0.05
CA LEU A 250 3.85 15.35 -0.18
C LEU A 250 4.34 16.17 1.03
N GLY A 251 4.31 15.61 2.24
CA GLY A 251 4.87 16.21 3.44
C GLY A 251 6.38 16.43 3.31
N LYS A 252 7.11 15.49 2.70
CA LYS A 252 8.56 15.67 2.41
C LYS A 252 8.85 16.71 1.34
N ILE A 253 7.96 16.92 0.37
CA ILE A 253 8.18 17.84 -0.76
C ILE A 253 7.74 19.28 -0.43
N TYR A 254 6.64 19.42 0.30
CA TYR A 254 5.99 20.72 0.56
C TYR A 254 5.95 21.10 2.04
N GLY A 255 6.16 20.15 2.97
CA GLY A 255 6.03 20.35 4.41
C GLY A 255 4.63 20.03 4.92
N ASP A 256 4.54 19.52 6.15
CA ASP A 256 3.30 19.03 6.75
C ASP A 256 2.23 20.13 6.91
N GLN A 257 2.63 21.40 7.00
CA GLN A 257 1.69 22.51 7.10
C GLN A 257 0.82 22.74 5.84
N HIS A 258 1.22 22.19 4.69
CA HIS A 258 0.46 22.26 3.44
C HIS A 258 -0.50 21.10 3.25
N LEU A 259 -0.50 20.13 4.18
CA LEU A 259 -1.40 19.00 4.17
C LEU A 259 -2.52 19.20 5.20
N PRO A 260 -3.67 18.52 5.04
CA PRO A 260 -4.69 18.53 6.08
C PRO A 260 -4.07 18.11 7.40
N GLN A 261 -4.30 18.90 8.45
CA GLN A 261 -3.80 18.58 9.79
C GLN A 261 -4.30 17.19 10.18
N SER A 262 -3.37 16.24 10.17
CA SER A 262 -3.66 14.80 10.32
C SER A 262 -3.55 14.34 11.76
N GLN A 263 -3.13 15.22 12.68
CA GLN A 263 -2.92 14.87 14.09
C GLN A 263 -4.26 14.66 14.79
N ILE A 264 -4.52 13.40 15.12
CA ILE A 264 -5.59 13.02 16.04
C ILE A 264 -5.08 13.28 17.46
N VAL A 265 -5.27 14.49 17.97
CA VAL A 265 -4.90 14.85 19.34
C VAL A 265 -6.03 14.46 20.28
N LEU A 266 -5.80 13.44 21.11
CA LEU A 266 -6.78 12.93 22.06
C LEU A 266 -6.40 13.37 23.49
N SER A 267 -7.00 14.47 23.97
CA SER A 267 -6.75 15.01 25.32
C SER A 267 -7.53 14.30 26.44
N GLU A 268 -8.62 13.59 26.09
CA GLU A 268 -9.47 12.84 27.03
C GLU A 268 -9.75 11.42 26.49
N PRO A 269 -10.23 10.47 27.33
CA PRO A 269 -10.75 9.20 26.84
C PRO A 269 -11.77 9.44 25.73
N THR A 270 -11.58 8.78 24.59
CA THR A 270 -12.32 9.06 23.35
C THR A 270 -12.58 7.77 22.59
N ILE A 271 -13.77 7.63 22.00
CA ILE A 271 -14.07 6.62 20.99
C ILE A 271 -13.81 7.25 19.62
N LEU A 272 -12.74 6.85 18.96
CA LEU A 272 -12.43 7.34 17.61
C LEU A 272 -13.31 6.62 16.59
N ILE A 273 -14.10 7.38 15.83
CA ILE A 273 -14.95 6.87 14.75
C ILE A 273 -14.37 7.36 13.43
N ALA A 274 -13.97 6.44 12.56
CA ALA A 274 -13.43 6.78 11.24
C ALA A 274 -14.01 5.90 10.14
N ASP A 275 -14.12 6.46 8.93
CA ASP A 275 -14.37 5.71 7.69
C ASP A 275 -13.16 4.85 7.31
N SER A 276 -11.96 5.40 7.45
CA SER A 276 -10.70 4.66 7.32
C SER A 276 -9.58 5.27 8.14
N LEU A 277 -8.62 4.44 8.54
CA LEU A 277 -7.40 4.84 9.24
C LEU A 277 -6.22 4.26 8.49
N THR A 278 -5.36 5.14 7.95
CA THR A 278 -4.06 4.71 7.42
C THR A 278 -3.15 4.25 8.55
N PRO A 279 -2.13 3.43 8.27
CA PRO A 279 -1.19 2.97 9.30
C PRO A 279 -0.58 4.10 10.14
N ASP A 280 -0.12 5.19 9.52
CA ASP A 280 0.45 6.31 10.28
C ASP A 280 -0.58 7.01 11.15
N ARG A 281 -1.83 7.18 10.67
CA ARG A 281 -2.90 7.77 11.48
C ARG A 281 -3.26 6.89 12.68
N PHE A 282 -3.26 5.57 12.48
CA PHE A 282 -3.48 4.62 13.57
C PHE A 282 -2.37 4.71 14.63
N LYS A 283 -1.10 4.80 14.20
CA LYS A 283 0.05 4.99 15.11
C LYS A 283 -0.04 6.31 15.88
N GLN A 284 -0.35 7.42 15.19
CA GLN A 284 -0.44 8.75 15.80
C GLN A 284 -1.55 8.87 16.85
N ALA A 285 -2.65 8.11 16.71
CA ALA A 285 -3.74 8.13 17.67
C ALA A 285 -3.34 7.62 19.09
N ASN A 286 -2.15 7.02 19.25
CA ASN A 286 -1.53 6.59 20.51
C ASN A 286 -2.55 5.99 21.50
N LEU A 287 -3.04 4.79 21.15
CA LEU A 287 -4.22 4.13 21.72
C LEU A 287 -4.02 3.48 23.09
N SER A 288 -2.97 3.83 23.83
CA SER A 288 -2.58 3.19 25.11
C SER A 288 -3.65 3.23 26.23
N SER A 289 -4.81 3.86 26.00
CA SER A 289 -5.97 3.88 26.92
C SER A 289 -7.34 4.06 26.24
N LYS A 290 -7.48 3.78 24.92
CA LYS A 290 -8.61 4.28 24.10
C LYS A 290 -9.12 3.27 23.07
N SER A 291 -10.38 3.40 22.63
CA SER A 291 -11.04 2.47 21.70
C SER A 291 -11.30 3.09 20.33
N VAL A 292 -11.21 2.26 19.28
CA VAL A 292 -11.39 2.66 17.88
C VAL A 292 -12.55 1.88 17.28
N LEU A 293 -13.44 2.60 16.59
CA LEU A 293 -14.48 2.06 15.75
C LEU A 293 -14.21 2.51 14.30
N GLN A 294 -13.98 1.54 13.41
CA GLN A 294 -13.87 1.80 11.99
C GLN A 294 -15.18 1.38 11.32
N LYS A 295 -15.80 2.32 10.60
CA LYS A 295 -16.97 2.03 9.78
C LYS A 295 -16.48 1.43 8.45
N ARG A 296 -16.75 0.16 8.21
CA ARG A 296 -16.64 -0.43 6.86
C ARG A 296 -17.90 -0.05 6.08
N GLU A 297 -17.74 0.55 4.90
CA GLU A 297 -18.82 0.70 3.93
C GLU A 297 -19.00 -0.56 3.09
#